data_AF-A0A142LGD8-F1
#
_entry.id   AF-A0A142LGD8-F1
#
_cell.length_a   1.000
_cell.length_b   1.000
_cell.length_c   1.000
_cell.angle_alpha   90.00
_cell.angle_beta   90.00
_cell.angle_gamma   90.00
#
_symmetry.space_group_name_H-M   'P 1'
#
loop_
_entity.id
_entity.type
_entity.pdbx_description
1 polymer ?
#
loop_
_entity_poly.entity_id
_entity_poly.type
_entity_poly.pdbx_seq_one_letter_code
_entity_poly.pdbx_strand_id
1 'polypeptide(L)'
;MKLVTALLLSSAAVFTDATHAQPLSDNQTSLPSTVTEAFGRAQVPLESVSVMVKEVGVRTPILAINTEQAMNPASVMKLVTTYAGLELLGPTYSWKTDVLLAGELRGGALQGDLVLRGSGDPKLTVERLWLLLKQLRERGLRNINGDLVLDKSFFGAVGADPAKFDGEVLRSYNVGPDALLVNFKTIRFQFMPSVDEKSVSISPDVKPAQLSITNKTRLIEGPCGDWRERIKLDVQQASPTEISVAFTGNYPKSCGEGSWNVSLLDHARFVGGVFAHLWTDMGGIWKGAVKLAPTPRAARVIASTESASLSEMIRDINKFSNNVMARQLFLTISGEIDKRPATIARSSEIVKSWIARKGISAPELVIENGSGLSRIERISVSTLTQMLDAAFKSTVMPEFLSSMSLIGLDGTFRRRARSDVVAGTAHLKSGTLNDVRALAGYVLANDGKRYIVVMIVNHQNAVMTQFAQDALLAWAYARTPILAGPVAPPTITVNP
;
A
#
# COMPACT_ATOMS: atom_id res chain seq x y z
N MET A 1 41.34 -73.73 9.45
CA MET A 1 40.79 -74.34 10.68
C MET A 1 39.96 -73.28 11.38
N LYS A 2 38.63 -73.26 11.45
CA LYS A 2 37.50 -74.13 11.08
C LYS A 2 36.38 -73.19 10.56
N LEU A 3 35.87 -73.34 9.34
CA LEU A 3 34.53 -73.89 9.03
C LEU A 3 33.48 -73.73 10.13
N VAL A 4 32.33 -73.09 9.83
CA VAL A 4 31.04 -73.78 9.64
C VAL A 4 30.12 -72.95 8.72
N THR A 5 29.56 -73.68 7.75
CA THR A 5 28.58 -73.36 6.72
C THR A 5 27.16 -73.27 7.27
N ALA A 6 26.30 -72.39 6.73
CA ALA A 6 24.87 -72.69 6.59
C ALA A 6 24.22 -71.81 5.51
N LEU A 7 23.91 -72.45 4.38
CA LEU A 7 22.96 -71.98 3.37
C LEU A 7 21.55 -72.29 3.86
N LEU A 8 20.62 -71.35 3.80
CA LEU A 8 19.18 -71.62 3.79
C LEU A 8 18.51 -70.62 2.85
N LEU A 9 18.03 -71.13 1.71
CA LEU A 9 17.05 -70.45 0.86
C LEU A 9 15.71 -70.42 1.60
N SER A 10 15.12 -69.24 1.71
CA SER A 10 13.68 -69.10 1.87
C SER A 10 13.20 -67.85 1.13
N SER A 11 12.47 -68.11 0.06
CA SER A 11 11.66 -67.18 -0.72
C SER A 11 10.75 -66.33 0.17
N ALA A 12 10.86 -65.00 0.05
CA ALA A 12 9.86 -64.06 0.51
C ALA A 12 9.57 -63.07 -0.63
N ALA A 13 8.30 -63.04 -1.04
CA ALA A 13 7.78 -62.15 -2.06
C ALA A 13 8.04 -60.68 -1.68
N VAL A 14 8.66 -59.94 -2.58
CA VAL A 14 8.72 -58.48 -2.49
C VAL A 14 7.34 -57.97 -2.90
N PHE A 15 6.49 -57.69 -1.92
CA PHE A 15 5.38 -56.77 -2.12
C PHE A 15 5.96 -55.36 -2.18
N THR A 16 6.12 -54.83 -3.39
CA THR A 16 6.26 -53.39 -3.61
C THR A 16 4.91 -52.75 -3.32
N ASP A 17 4.66 -52.32 -2.09
CA ASP A 17 3.62 -51.33 -1.82
C ASP A 17 4.12 -49.97 -2.31
N ALA A 18 3.98 -49.77 -3.62
CA ALA A 18 3.90 -48.43 -4.18
C ALA A 18 2.58 -47.84 -3.69
N THR A 19 2.60 -47.19 -2.52
CA THR A 19 1.52 -46.29 -2.12
C THR A 19 1.51 -45.14 -3.14
N HIS A 20 0.74 -45.33 -4.21
CA HIS A 20 0.23 -44.23 -5.01
C HIS A 20 -0.49 -43.28 -4.06
N ALA A 21 0.16 -42.17 -3.74
CA ALA A 21 -0.52 -41.00 -3.24
C ALA A 21 -1.57 -40.65 -4.29
N GLN A 22 -2.83 -40.99 -3.99
CA GLN A 22 -3.93 -40.59 -4.84
C GLN A 22 -3.94 -39.05 -4.90
N PRO A 23 -4.03 -38.46 -6.10
CA PRO A 23 -4.29 -37.03 -6.19
C PRO A 23 -5.59 -36.76 -5.44
N LEU A 24 -5.54 -35.81 -4.49
CA LEU A 24 -6.73 -35.28 -3.84
C LEU A 24 -7.71 -34.88 -4.96
N SER A 25 -8.85 -35.56 -5.01
CA SER A 25 -9.88 -35.30 -6.00
C SER A 25 -10.27 -33.83 -5.95
N ASP A 26 -10.05 -33.14 -7.07
CA ASP A 26 -10.46 -31.77 -7.35
C ASP A 26 -12.00 -31.72 -7.33
N ASN A 27 -12.60 -31.52 -6.16
CA ASN A 27 -14.01 -31.17 -6.05
C ASN A 27 -14.13 -29.70 -6.48
N GLN A 28 -14.00 -29.46 -7.79
CA GLN A 28 -14.21 -28.14 -8.38
C GLN A 28 -15.66 -27.74 -8.11
N THR A 29 -15.84 -26.89 -7.11
CA THR A 29 -17.13 -26.28 -6.82
C THR A 29 -17.37 -25.26 -7.91
N SER A 30 -18.42 -25.43 -8.72
CA SER A 30 -18.79 -24.45 -9.74
C SER A 30 -19.06 -23.10 -9.11
N LEU A 31 -18.68 -22.01 -9.80
CA LEU A 31 -19.04 -20.65 -9.38
C LEU A 31 -20.57 -20.51 -9.23
N PRO A 32 -21.04 -19.69 -8.26
CA PRO A 32 -22.45 -19.35 -8.18
C PRO A 32 -22.96 -18.76 -9.50
N SER A 33 -24.20 -19.08 -9.90
CA SER A 33 -24.76 -18.66 -11.20
C SER A 33 -24.66 -17.15 -11.42
N THR A 34 -24.96 -16.35 -10.40
CA THR A 34 -24.87 -14.87 -10.45
C THR A 34 -23.45 -14.38 -10.73
N VAL A 35 -22.43 -15.08 -10.23
CA VAL A 35 -21.01 -14.77 -10.48
C VAL A 35 -20.63 -15.17 -11.91
N THR A 36 -21.05 -16.36 -12.35
CA THR A 36 -20.82 -16.85 -13.71
C THR A 36 -21.46 -15.94 -14.76
N GLU A 37 -22.71 -15.52 -14.55
CA GLU A 37 -23.41 -14.57 -15.43
C GLU A 37 -22.70 -13.22 -15.48
N ALA A 38 -22.20 -12.72 -14.35
CA ALA A 38 -21.47 -11.45 -14.30
C ALA A 38 -20.15 -11.52 -15.09
N PHE A 39 -19.43 -12.64 -15.04
CA PHE A 39 -18.26 -12.87 -15.89
C PHE A 39 -18.62 -12.96 -17.38
N GLY A 40 -19.73 -13.63 -17.72
CA GLY A 40 -20.25 -13.68 -19.09
C GLY A 40 -20.55 -12.29 -19.65
N ARG A 41 -21.23 -11.43 -18.86
CA ARG A 41 -21.50 -10.02 -19.25
C ARG A 41 -20.23 -9.19 -19.41
N ALA A 42 -19.22 -9.45 -18.59
CA ALA A 42 -17.92 -8.79 -18.68
C ALA A 42 -17.03 -9.34 -19.81
N GLN A 43 -17.47 -10.41 -20.50
CA GLN A 43 -16.68 -11.12 -21.51
C GLN A 43 -15.31 -11.55 -20.95
N VAL A 44 -15.32 -12.14 -19.76
CA VAL A 44 -14.12 -12.68 -19.10
C VAL A 44 -14.31 -14.18 -18.95
N PRO A 45 -13.41 -15.00 -19.52
CA PRO A 45 -13.53 -16.44 -19.45
C PRO A 45 -12.94 -16.97 -18.12
N LEU A 46 -13.42 -18.12 -17.65
CA LEU A 46 -13.13 -18.59 -16.28
C LEU A 46 -11.66 -18.99 -16.05
N GLU A 47 -10.91 -19.33 -17.08
CA GLU A 47 -9.46 -19.58 -17.02
C GLU A 47 -8.65 -18.32 -16.66
N SER A 48 -9.23 -17.14 -16.81
CA SER A 48 -8.63 -15.85 -16.41
C SER A 48 -8.96 -15.46 -14.96
N VAL A 49 -9.63 -16.35 -14.22
CA VAL A 49 -10.22 -16.07 -12.91
C VAL A 49 -9.74 -17.11 -11.90
N SER A 50 -9.22 -16.65 -10.77
CA SER A 50 -8.96 -17.48 -9.59
C SER A 50 -9.83 -17.03 -8.43
N VAL A 51 -10.50 -17.97 -7.76
CA VAL A 51 -11.39 -17.70 -6.62
C VAL A 51 -11.16 -18.72 -5.53
N MET A 52 -11.10 -18.27 -4.29
CA MET A 52 -11.21 -19.12 -3.13
C MET A 52 -12.12 -18.47 -2.09
N VAL A 53 -13.07 -19.25 -1.57
CA VAL A 53 -13.86 -18.89 -0.38
C VAL A 53 -13.74 -20.02 0.64
N LYS A 54 -13.42 -19.67 1.88
CA LYS A 54 -13.10 -20.63 2.94
C LYS A 54 -13.53 -20.08 4.29
N GLU A 55 -14.18 -20.89 5.13
CA GLU A 55 -14.45 -20.51 6.52
C GLU A 55 -13.12 -20.42 7.29
N VAL A 56 -12.95 -19.37 8.08
CA VAL A 56 -11.73 -19.18 8.89
C VAL A 56 -11.53 -20.39 9.82
N GLY A 57 -10.31 -20.92 9.89
CA GLY A 57 -10.00 -22.09 10.71
C GLY A 57 -10.38 -23.44 10.12
N VAL A 58 -11.23 -23.50 9.09
CA VAL A 58 -11.69 -24.76 8.47
C VAL A 58 -10.81 -25.11 7.28
N ARG A 59 -10.25 -26.33 7.22
CA ARG A 59 -9.29 -26.72 6.18
C ARG A 59 -9.85 -26.66 4.75
N THR A 60 -11.07 -27.16 4.55
CA THR A 60 -11.66 -27.33 3.22
C THR A 60 -12.33 -26.04 2.74
N PRO A 61 -12.00 -25.52 1.55
CA PRO A 61 -12.70 -24.37 0.99
C PRO A 61 -14.12 -24.75 0.57
N ILE A 62 -15.02 -23.78 0.62
CA ILE A 62 -16.41 -23.91 0.15
C ILE A 62 -16.57 -23.52 -1.33
N LEU A 63 -15.56 -22.88 -1.90
CA LEU A 63 -15.42 -22.57 -3.32
C LEU A 63 -13.93 -22.50 -3.66
N ALA A 64 -13.53 -23.19 -4.73
CA ALA A 64 -12.16 -23.25 -5.20
C ALA A 64 -12.13 -23.28 -6.73
N ILE A 65 -11.55 -22.25 -7.36
CA ILE A 65 -11.38 -22.12 -8.81
C ILE A 65 -9.95 -21.66 -9.08
N ASN A 66 -9.21 -22.41 -9.91
CA ASN A 66 -7.84 -22.09 -10.35
C ASN A 66 -6.92 -21.66 -9.20
N THR A 67 -6.93 -22.42 -8.09
CA THR A 67 -6.46 -21.91 -6.80
C THR A 67 -4.95 -21.73 -6.69
N GLU A 68 -4.20 -22.54 -7.44
CA GLU A 68 -2.74 -22.57 -7.46
C GLU A 68 -2.15 -21.70 -8.58
N GLN A 69 -2.98 -21.07 -9.41
CA GLN A 69 -2.51 -20.26 -10.53
C GLN A 69 -1.78 -19.01 -10.01
N ALA A 70 -0.59 -18.75 -10.57
CA ALA A 70 0.20 -17.57 -10.27
C ALA A 70 -0.43 -16.34 -10.94
N MET A 71 -1.17 -15.53 -10.16
CA MET A 71 -1.92 -14.39 -10.68
C MET A 71 -1.30 -13.07 -10.22
N ASN A 72 -1.38 -12.02 -11.03
CA ASN A 72 -1.06 -10.66 -10.61
C ASN A 72 -2.15 -10.15 -9.64
N PRO A 73 -1.83 -9.85 -8.38
CA PRO A 73 -2.82 -9.44 -7.39
C PRO A 73 -3.12 -7.94 -7.40
N ALA A 74 -2.37 -7.14 -8.18
CA ALA A 74 -2.31 -5.70 -8.02
C ALA A 74 -2.15 -5.32 -6.53
N SER A 75 -2.81 -4.26 -6.07
CA SER A 75 -2.70 -3.76 -4.69
C SER A 75 -3.14 -4.71 -3.57
N VAL A 76 -3.67 -5.90 -3.88
CA VAL A 76 -3.86 -6.95 -2.87
C VAL A 76 -2.53 -7.45 -2.32
N MET A 77 -1.41 -7.30 -3.05
CA MET A 77 -0.05 -7.57 -2.54
C MET A 77 0.27 -6.83 -1.24
N LYS A 78 -0.33 -5.65 -1.01
CA LYS A 78 -0.13 -4.89 0.23
C LYS A 78 -0.54 -5.66 1.48
N LEU A 79 -1.45 -6.63 1.38
CA LEU A 79 -1.81 -7.49 2.52
C LEU A 79 -0.62 -8.34 2.96
N VAL A 80 0.21 -8.83 2.02
CA VAL A 80 1.44 -9.56 2.32
C VAL A 80 2.41 -8.64 3.07
N THR A 81 2.67 -7.46 2.52
CA THR A 81 3.62 -6.50 3.10
C THR A 81 3.17 -5.99 4.47
N THR A 82 1.90 -5.64 4.63
CA THR A 82 1.37 -5.08 5.88
C THR A 82 1.28 -6.12 6.99
N TYR A 83 0.90 -7.37 6.68
CA TYR A 83 0.91 -8.44 7.66
C TYR A 83 2.34 -8.84 8.06
N ALA A 84 3.25 -8.97 7.09
CA ALA A 84 4.66 -9.22 7.38
C ALA A 84 5.26 -8.11 8.25
N GLY A 85 4.96 -6.85 7.95
CA GLY A 85 5.39 -5.71 8.76
C GLY A 85 4.92 -5.82 10.21
N LEU A 86 3.63 -6.09 10.43
CA LEU A 86 3.08 -6.20 11.78
C LEU A 86 3.76 -7.29 12.61
N GLU A 87 4.02 -8.47 12.03
CA GLU A 87 4.64 -9.56 12.78
C GLU A 87 6.15 -9.41 12.96
N LEU A 88 6.85 -8.87 11.96
CA LEU A 88 8.31 -8.77 11.99
C LEU A 88 8.79 -7.54 12.78
N LEU A 89 8.05 -6.43 12.72
CA LEU A 89 8.42 -5.18 13.40
C LEU A 89 7.62 -4.94 14.68
N GLY A 90 6.41 -5.48 14.76
CA GLY A 90 5.47 -5.27 15.86
C GLY A 90 4.52 -4.08 15.62
N PRO A 91 3.29 -4.12 16.16
CA PRO A 91 2.27 -3.10 15.93
C PRO A 91 2.66 -1.71 16.46
N THR A 92 3.51 -1.66 17.50
CA THR A 92 3.97 -0.41 18.14
C THR A 92 5.21 0.18 17.48
N TYR A 93 5.74 -0.42 16.41
CA TYR A 93 6.90 0.10 15.71
C TYR A 93 6.63 1.53 15.20
N SER A 94 7.59 2.43 15.39
CA SER A 94 7.55 3.80 14.89
C SER A 94 8.86 4.11 14.15
N TRP A 95 8.75 4.91 13.10
CA TRP A 95 9.91 5.40 12.35
C TRP A 95 10.44 6.66 13.00
N LYS A 96 11.76 6.81 13.00
CA LYS A 96 12.44 7.97 13.60
C LYS A 96 13.11 8.81 12.53
N THR A 97 12.85 10.11 12.55
CA THR A 97 13.61 11.09 11.76
C THR A 97 14.41 11.97 12.70
N ASP A 98 15.73 12.00 12.51
CA ASP A 98 16.67 12.72 13.37
C ASP A 98 17.22 13.96 12.68
N VAL A 99 17.40 15.03 13.46
CA VAL A 99 18.22 16.18 13.07
C VAL A 99 19.49 16.17 13.92
N LEU A 100 20.64 16.30 13.26
CA LEU A 100 21.95 16.34 13.91
C LEU A 100 22.73 17.59 13.53
N LEU A 101 23.55 18.08 14.46
CA LEU A 101 24.53 19.13 14.23
C LEU A 101 25.87 18.48 13.88
N ALA A 102 26.39 18.76 12.69
CA ALA A 102 27.74 18.42 12.28
C ALA A 102 28.63 19.68 12.33
N GLY A 103 28.87 20.17 13.55
CA GLY A 103 29.58 21.41 13.81
C GLY A 103 29.25 21.97 15.19
N GLU A 104 29.79 23.14 15.51
CA GLU A 104 29.57 23.81 16.80
C GLU A 104 28.49 24.89 16.71
N LEU A 105 27.66 24.99 17.74
CA LEU A 105 26.69 26.08 17.87
C LEU A 105 27.31 27.25 18.64
N ARG A 106 27.51 28.40 17.97
CA ARG A 106 28.07 29.62 18.58
C ARG A 106 27.13 30.80 18.37
N GLY A 107 26.64 31.40 19.47
CA GLY A 107 25.74 32.56 19.39
C GLY A 107 24.44 32.29 18.61
N GLY A 108 23.97 31.04 18.61
CA GLY A 108 22.81 30.61 17.81
C GLY A 108 23.11 30.35 16.33
N ALA A 109 24.35 30.44 15.87
CA ALA A 109 24.76 30.06 14.52
C ALA A 109 25.51 28.73 14.53
N LEU A 110 25.06 27.76 13.74
CA LEU A 110 25.78 26.50 13.52
C LEU A 110 26.97 26.74 12.58
N GLN A 111 28.18 26.54 13.09
CA GLN A 111 29.42 26.53 12.32
C GLN A 111 29.66 25.12 11.76
N GLY A 112 28.94 24.78 10.70
CA GLY A 112 28.97 23.46 10.08
C GLY A 112 27.61 23.09 9.48
N ASP A 113 27.45 21.80 9.20
CA ASP A 113 26.32 21.28 8.46
C ASP A 113 25.18 20.86 9.39
N LEU A 114 23.94 21.05 8.95
CA LEU A 114 22.77 20.45 9.57
C LEU A 114 22.46 19.13 8.85
N VAL A 115 22.39 18.03 9.59
CA VAL A 115 22.07 16.71 9.02
C VAL A 115 20.62 16.38 9.30
N LEU A 116 19.87 16.01 8.27
CA LEU A 116 18.54 15.42 8.38
C LEU A 116 18.64 13.94 7.98
N ARG A 117 18.50 13.04 8.97
CA ARG A 117 18.66 11.59 8.80
C ARG A 117 17.30 10.90 8.84
N GLY A 118 16.97 10.21 7.75
CA GLY A 118 15.71 9.50 7.61
C GLY A 118 15.86 7.99 7.79
N SER A 119 14.86 7.37 8.43
CA SER A 119 14.78 5.91 8.63
C SER A 119 13.69 5.25 7.76
N GLY A 120 13.23 5.90 6.67
CA GLY A 120 12.16 5.37 5.80
C GLY A 120 10.73 5.64 6.29
N ASP A 121 10.52 6.68 7.10
CA ASP A 121 9.19 7.08 7.58
C ASP A 121 8.20 7.21 6.40
N PRO A 122 7.12 6.41 6.36
CA PRO A 122 6.20 6.40 5.23
C PRO A 122 5.29 7.63 5.20
N LYS A 123 5.25 8.45 6.26
CA LYS A 123 4.34 9.58 6.42
C LYS A 123 4.99 10.74 7.18
N LEU A 124 6.20 11.12 6.80
CA LEU A 124 6.83 12.37 7.25
C LEU A 124 6.19 13.56 6.53
N THR A 125 5.16 14.16 7.11
CA THR A 125 4.44 15.30 6.53
C THR A 125 5.18 16.63 6.73
N VAL A 126 4.75 17.67 6.01
CA VAL A 126 5.32 19.03 6.15
C VAL A 126 5.08 19.58 7.54
N GLU A 127 3.94 19.29 8.17
CA GLU A 127 3.61 19.73 9.53
C GLU A 127 4.54 19.09 10.56
N ARG A 128 4.84 17.79 10.41
CA ARG A 128 5.79 17.08 11.28
C ARG A 128 7.21 17.62 11.09
N LEU A 129 7.61 17.91 9.85
CA LEU A 129 8.89 18.57 9.56
C LEU A 129 8.94 19.98 10.17
N TRP A 130 7.88 20.76 10.03
CA TRP A 130 7.77 22.09 10.62
C TRP A 130 7.91 22.05 12.15
N LEU A 131 7.21 21.14 12.82
CA LEU A 131 7.35 20.92 14.27
C LEU A 131 8.80 20.55 14.65
N LEU A 132 9.43 19.66 13.88
CA LEU A 132 10.81 19.25 14.10
C LEU A 132 11.79 20.44 13.97
N LEU A 133 11.62 21.27 12.93
CA LEU A 133 12.45 22.45 12.71
C LEU A 133 12.17 23.56 13.75
N LYS A 134 10.91 23.73 14.18
CA LYS A 134 10.53 24.65 15.26
C LYS A 134 11.25 24.30 16.56
N GLN A 135 11.41 23.01 16.89
CA GLN A 135 12.20 22.62 18.07
C GLN A 135 13.66 23.08 17.97
N LEU A 136 14.25 23.13 16.78
CA LEU A 136 15.62 23.65 16.60
C LEU A 136 15.67 25.15 16.93
N ARG A 137 14.68 25.91 16.46
CA ARG A 137 14.53 27.34 16.76
C ARG A 137 14.42 27.58 18.27
N GLU A 138 13.58 26.80 18.94
CA GLU A 138 13.37 26.87 20.39
C GLU A 138 14.62 26.50 21.19
N ARG A 139 15.45 25.61 20.65
CA ARG A 139 16.77 25.26 21.21
C ARG A 139 17.87 26.27 20.86
N GLY A 140 17.50 27.41 20.26
CA GLY A 140 18.38 28.54 20.00
C GLY A 140 19.14 28.50 18.68
N LEU A 141 18.89 27.52 17.79
CA LEU A 141 19.47 27.52 16.45
C LEU A 141 18.79 28.58 15.58
N ARG A 142 19.53 29.61 15.21
CA ARG A 142 19.09 30.76 14.42
C ARG A 142 19.58 30.72 12.97
N ASN A 143 20.86 30.45 12.80
CA ASN A 143 21.55 30.48 11.50
C ASN A 143 22.27 29.15 11.25
N ILE A 144 22.33 28.75 9.98
CA ILE A 144 23.09 27.59 9.53
C ILE A 144 24.12 28.08 8.53
N ASN A 145 25.41 28.03 8.90
CA ASN A 145 26.49 28.54 8.06
C ASN A 145 27.09 27.49 7.11
N GLY A 146 26.68 26.22 7.23
CA GLY A 146 27.03 25.15 6.31
C GLY A 146 25.85 24.68 5.46
N ASP A 147 25.94 23.43 5.04
CA ASP A 147 24.99 22.78 4.15
C ASP A 147 23.89 22.03 4.89
N LEU A 148 22.83 21.67 4.16
CA LEU A 148 21.84 20.70 4.60
C LEU A 148 22.25 19.32 4.05
N VAL A 149 22.71 18.44 4.93
CA VAL A 149 23.07 17.06 4.59
C VAL A 149 21.86 16.17 4.77
N LEU A 150 21.43 15.49 3.71
CA LEU A 150 20.38 14.47 3.76
C LEU A 150 21.03 13.09 3.86
N ASP A 151 20.94 12.48 5.04
CA ASP A 151 21.37 11.11 5.25
C ASP A 151 20.23 10.14 4.93
N LYS A 152 20.41 9.44 3.81
CA LYS A 152 19.47 8.43 3.28
C LYS A 152 20.01 7.01 3.37
N SER A 153 21.11 6.80 4.11
CA SER A 153 21.86 5.54 4.13
C SER A 153 21.08 4.36 4.71
N PHE A 154 19.93 4.59 5.36
CA PHE A 154 19.03 3.52 5.81
C PHE A 154 18.51 2.67 4.65
N PHE A 155 18.31 3.27 3.48
CA PHE A 155 18.03 2.52 2.25
C PHE A 155 19.28 2.45 1.38
N GLY A 156 19.52 1.27 0.79
CA GLY A 156 20.57 1.07 -0.20
C GLY A 156 20.17 1.61 -1.58
N ALA A 157 20.68 1.00 -2.64
CA ALA A 157 20.31 1.35 -4.01
C ALA A 157 18.89 0.86 -4.33
N VAL A 158 17.88 1.68 -4.02
CA VAL A 158 16.45 1.40 -4.20
C VAL A 158 15.80 2.26 -5.29
N GLY A 159 16.63 2.81 -6.20
CA GLY A 159 16.21 3.72 -7.26
C GLY A 159 14.96 3.24 -7.98
N ALA A 160 14.03 4.16 -8.20
CA ALA A 160 12.77 3.89 -8.90
C ALA A 160 12.66 4.85 -10.08
N ASP A 161 12.53 4.29 -11.28
CA ASP A 161 12.11 5.04 -12.45
C ASP A 161 10.57 5.23 -12.38
N PRO A 162 10.08 6.47 -12.20
CA PRO A 162 8.64 6.74 -12.13
C PRO A 162 7.91 6.50 -13.46
N ALA A 163 8.62 6.39 -14.59
CA ALA A 163 8.02 6.10 -15.89
C ALA A 163 7.82 4.59 -16.12
N LYS A 164 8.55 3.73 -15.42
CA LYS A 164 8.66 2.28 -15.72
C LYS A 164 7.31 1.56 -15.83
N PHE A 165 6.30 1.96 -15.04
CA PHE A 165 5.04 1.24 -14.94
C PHE A 165 4.03 1.58 -16.04
N ASP A 166 3.84 2.88 -16.29
CA ASP A 166 2.79 3.42 -17.18
C ASP A 166 3.19 4.72 -17.91
N GLY A 167 4.43 5.19 -17.78
CA GLY A 167 4.91 6.45 -18.36
C GLY A 167 4.46 7.72 -17.62
N GLU A 168 3.65 7.61 -16.57
CA GLU A 168 3.04 8.75 -15.89
C GLU A 168 3.94 9.31 -14.78
N VAL A 169 5.05 9.94 -15.17
CA VAL A 169 6.13 10.36 -14.25
C VAL A 169 5.72 11.32 -13.12
N LEU A 170 4.66 12.11 -13.34
CA LEU A 170 4.19 13.13 -12.38
C LEU A 170 3.18 12.59 -11.37
N ARG A 171 2.68 11.37 -11.53
CA ARG A 171 1.66 10.81 -10.64
C ARG A 171 2.26 10.44 -9.30
N SER A 172 1.60 10.86 -8.22
CA SER A 172 2.05 10.58 -6.85
C SER A 172 2.16 9.09 -6.53
N TYR A 173 1.37 8.24 -7.20
CA TYR A 173 1.44 6.78 -7.02
C TYR A 173 2.70 6.14 -7.63
N ASN A 174 3.40 6.84 -8.52
CA ASN A 174 4.66 6.42 -9.16
C ASN A 174 5.91 6.90 -8.39
N VAL A 175 5.74 7.64 -7.30
CA VAL A 175 6.86 8.08 -6.46
C VAL A 175 7.60 6.86 -5.89
N GLY A 176 8.92 6.86 -6.07
CA GLY A 176 9.82 5.85 -5.51
C GLY A 176 9.97 5.97 -3.99
N PRO A 177 10.34 4.88 -3.30
CA PRO A 177 10.70 4.94 -1.90
C PRO A 177 12.00 5.73 -1.69
N ASP A 178 12.13 6.37 -0.55
CA ASP A 178 13.32 7.12 -0.15
C ASP A 178 13.40 7.14 1.38
N ALA A 179 14.60 6.93 1.94
CA ALA A 179 14.76 6.90 3.40
C ALA A 179 14.33 8.21 4.07
N LEU A 180 14.29 9.32 3.32
CA LEU A 180 13.83 10.62 3.77
C LEU A 180 12.74 11.17 2.84
N LEU A 181 11.62 10.44 2.77
CA LEU A 181 10.46 10.83 1.98
C LEU A 181 9.59 11.85 2.72
N VAL A 182 9.85 13.13 2.49
CA VAL A 182 9.00 14.22 2.98
C VAL A 182 7.77 14.37 2.08
N ASN A 183 6.58 14.43 2.69
CA ASN A 183 5.28 14.70 2.05
C ASN A 183 5.02 13.88 0.78
N PHE A 184 5.41 12.61 0.75
CA PHE A 184 5.31 11.74 -0.43
C PHE A 184 5.98 12.31 -1.69
N LYS A 185 6.94 13.24 -1.55
CA LYS A 185 7.56 14.00 -2.65
C LYS A 185 6.51 14.63 -3.59
N THR A 186 5.39 15.05 -3.01
CA THR A 186 4.19 15.47 -3.75
C THR A 186 3.77 16.85 -3.28
N ILE A 187 3.35 17.67 -4.24
CA ILE A 187 2.69 18.96 -4.02
C ILE A 187 1.22 18.78 -4.36
N ARG A 188 0.34 19.19 -3.45
CA ARG A 188 -1.10 19.27 -3.72
C ARG A 188 -1.45 20.69 -4.16
N PHE A 189 -1.78 20.84 -5.43
CA PHE A 189 -2.39 22.07 -5.92
C PHE A 189 -3.88 22.08 -5.60
N GLN A 190 -4.32 23.11 -4.87
CA GLN A 190 -5.71 23.39 -4.56
C GLN A 190 -6.27 24.35 -5.61
N PHE A 191 -7.40 23.99 -6.20
CA PHE A 191 -8.14 24.81 -7.16
C PHE A 191 -9.34 25.38 -6.43
N MET A 192 -9.36 26.69 -6.21
CA MET A 192 -10.37 27.35 -5.39
C MET A 192 -11.05 28.44 -6.20
N PRO A 193 -12.31 28.23 -6.65
CA PRO A 193 -13.14 29.29 -7.21
C PRO A 193 -13.21 30.49 -6.27
N SER A 194 -13.12 31.71 -6.83
CA SER A 194 -13.27 32.94 -6.04
C SER A 194 -14.72 33.10 -5.54
N VAL A 195 -14.90 33.84 -4.46
CA VAL A 195 -16.22 34.08 -3.84
C VAL A 195 -17.22 34.74 -4.81
N ASP A 196 -16.73 35.58 -5.72
CA ASP A 196 -17.54 36.22 -6.76
C ASP A 196 -17.75 35.33 -8.00
N GLU A 197 -17.20 34.11 -7.98
CA GLU A 197 -17.22 33.10 -9.04
C GLU A 197 -16.72 33.58 -10.41
N LYS A 198 -15.79 34.54 -10.44
CA LYS A 198 -15.21 35.06 -11.70
C LYS A 198 -13.87 34.44 -12.04
N SER A 199 -13.18 33.85 -11.07
CA SER A 199 -11.85 33.29 -11.24
C SER A 199 -11.66 32.02 -10.43
N VAL A 200 -10.62 31.25 -10.74
CA VAL A 200 -10.17 30.13 -9.92
C VAL A 200 -8.73 30.39 -9.55
N SER A 201 -8.41 30.34 -8.26
CA SER A 201 -7.05 30.42 -7.77
C SER A 201 -6.43 29.03 -7.68
N ILE A 202 -5.11 28.96 -7.89
CA ILE A 202 -4.35 27.72 -7.77
C ILE A 202 -3.20 27.96 -6.80
N SER A 203 -3.23 27.29 -5.64
CA SER A 203 -2.23 27.39 -4.59
C SER A 203 -1.68 26.01 -4.23
N PRO A 204 -0.39 25.88 -3.90
CA PRO A 204 0.16 24.62 -3.42
C PRO A 204 -0.05 24.51 -1.89
N ASP A 205 -0.21 23.29 -1.38
CA ASP A 205 -0.22 23.00 0.07
C ASP A 205 1.14 23.26 0.73
N VAL A 206 2.21 23.01 -0.02
CA VAL A 206 3.58 23.38 0.33
C VAL A 206 4.23 24.02 -0.88
N LYS A 207 4.85 25.19 -0.68
CA LYS A 207 5.58 25.89 -1.74
C LYS A 207 7.09 25.75 -1.51
N PRO A 208 7.76 24.75 -2.11
CA PRO A 208 9.22 24.73 -2.14
C PRO A 208 9.75 26.06 -2.66
N ALA A 209 10.84 26.57 -2.08
CA ALA A 209 11.39 27.88 -2.41
C ALA A 209 11.64 28.08 -3.92
N GLN A 210 11.98 27.00 -4.62
CA GLN A 210 12.24 27.00 -6.05
C GLN A 210 11.02 26.90 -6.99
N LEU A 211 9.79 26.82 -6.46
CA LEU A 211 8.58 26.65 -7.27
C LEU A 211 7.92 27.99 -7.62
N SER A 212 7.79 28.26 -8.92
CA SER A 212 6.95 29.32 -9.45
C SER A 212 5.69 28.76 -10.12
N ILE A 213 4.56 29.45 -9.97
CA ILE A 213 3.25 28.99 -10.45
C ILE A 213 2.63 30.10 -11.30
N THR A 214 2.25 29.74 -12.52
CA THR A 214 1.50 30.59 -13.44
C THR A 214 0.10 30.01 -13.64
N ASN A 215 -0.93 30.76 -13.24
CA ASN A 215 -2.32 30.37 -13.44
C ASN A 215 -2.91 31.12 -14.64
N LYS A 216 -3.24 30.38 -15.70
CA LYS A 216 -3.95 30.85 -16.90
C LYS A 216 -5.25 30.07 -17.12
N THR A 217 -5.81 29.51 -16.06
CA THR A 217 -7.07 28.78 -16.11
C THR A 217 -8.25 29.74 -16.11
N ARG A 218 -9.36 29.33 -16.73
CA ARG A 218 -10.63 30.08 -16.73
C ARG A 218 -11.70 29.29 -15.99
N LEU A 219 -12.42 29.96 -15.12
CA LEU A 219 -13.60 29.41 -14.48
C LEU A 219 -14.76 29.43 -15.48
N ILE A 220 -15.44 28.30 -15.69
CA ILE A 220 -16.54 28.16 -16.65
C ILE A 220 -17.78 27.52 -16.02
N GLU A 221 -18.94 27.73 -16.64
CA GLU A 221 -20.14 26.95 -16.35
C GLU A 221 -20.04 25.52 -16.93
N GLY A 222 -20.79 24.59 -16.33
CA GLY A 222 -20.92 23.20 -16.83
C GLY A 222 -20.63 22.13 -15.78
N PRO A 223 -20.82 20.85 -16.13
CA PRO A 223 -20.62 19.73 -15.21
C PRO A 223 -19.13 19.50 -14.91
N CYS A 224 -18.83 19.13 -13.67
CA CYS A 224 -17.46 18.94 -13.21
C CYS A 224 -16.74 17.84 -14.00
N GLY A 225 -17.33 16.64 -14.08
CA GLY A 225 -16.73 15.50 -14.78
C GLY A 225 -15.29 15.20 -14.33
N ASP A 226 -14.46 14.68 -15.23
CA ASP A 226 -13.02 14.63 -15.01
C ASP A 226 -12.36 15.95 -15.44
N TRP A 227 -12.48 16.95 -14.57
CA TRP A 227 -11.98 18.30 -14.85
C TRP A 227 -10.47 18.35 -15.10
N ARG A 228 -9.69 17.36 -14.63
CA ARG A 228 -8.23 17.35 -14.82
C ARG A 228 -7.84 17.15 -16.28
N GLU A 229 -8.64 16.43 -17.06
CA GLU A 229 -8.43 16.27 -18.51
C GLU A 229 -8.61 17.60 -19.27
N ARG A 230 -9.31 18.58 -18.67
CA ARG A 230 -9.56 19.91 -19.25
C ARG A 230 -8.51 20.95 -18.84
N ILE A 231 -7.57 20.57 -17.99
CA ILE A 231 -6.48 21.42 -17.51
C ILE A 231 -5.15 20.83 -17.97
N LYS A 232 -4.43 21.57 -18.80
CA LYS A 232 -3.04 21.26 -19.14
C LYS A 232 -2.12 21.83 -18.06
N LEU A 233 -1.28 20.94 -17.51
CA LEU A 233 -0.14 21.28 -16.66
C LEU A 233 1.13 21.26 -17.51
N ASP A 234 1.72 22.42 -17.74
CA ASP A 234 3.06 22.55 -18.32
C ASP A 234 4.09 22.69 -17.21
N VAL A 235 5.18 21.93 -17.30
CA VAL A 235 6.25 21.89 -16.30
C VAL A 235 7.55 22.21 -17.01
N GLN A 236 8.19 23.31 -16.63
CA GLN A 236 9.43 23.75 -17.23
C GLN A 236 10.51 23.88 -16.16
N GLN A 237 11.67 23.31 -16.45
CA GLN A 237 12.86 23.53 -15.64
C GLN A 237 13.48 24.87 -16.06
N ALA A 238 13.22 25.92 -15.29
CA ALA A 238 13.70 27.28 -15.58
C ALA A 238 15.21 27.41 -15.34
N SER A 239 15.76 26.66 -14.38
CA SER A 239 17.19 26.55 -14.10
C SER A 239 17.51 25.20 -13.43
N PRO A 240 18.78 24.88 -13.11
CA PRO A 240 19.11 23.65 -12.36
C PRO A 240 18.35 23.53 -11.03
N THR A 241 18.03 24.66 -10.40
CA THR A 241 17.34 24.73 -9.10
C THR A 241 15.87 25.10 -9.22
N GLU A 242 15.49 25.94 -10.19
CA GLU A 242 14.15 26.50 -10.31
C GLU A 242 13.23 25.70 -11.24
N ILE A 243 11.98 25.55 -10.81
CA ILE A 243 10.91 24.90 -11.57
C ILE A 243 9.73 25.85 -11.70
N SER A 244 9.19 25.94 -12.91
CA SER A 244 7.96 26.69 -13.17
C SER A 244 6.87 25.73 -13.63
N VAL A 245 5.66 25.95 -13.11
CA VAL A 245 4.47 25.26 -13.57
C VAL A 245 3.44 26.24 -14.10
N ALA A 246 2.82 25.91 -15.22
CA ALA A 246 1.74 26.68 -15.80
C ALA A 246 0.48 25.82 -15.94
N PHE A 247 -0.62 26.28 -15.36
CA PHE A 247 -1.94 25.68 -15.53
C PHE A 247 -2.72 26.46 -16.57
N THR A 248 -3.20 25.78 -17.61
CA THR A 248 -4.02 26.36 -18.69
C THR A 248 -5.24 25.49 -18.94
N GLY A 249 -6.37 26.10 -19.29
CA GLY A 249 -7.60 25.36 -19.60
C GLY A 249 -8.81 25.90 -18.85
N ASN A 250 -9.87 25.11 -18.83
CA ASN A 250 -11.17 25.51 -18.26
C ASN A 250 -11.51 24.66 -17.04
N TYR A 251 -11.82 25.32 -15.92
CA TYR A 251 -12.23 24.69 -14.66
C TYR A 251 -13.74 24.91 -14.44
N PRO A 252 -14.57 23.86 -14.35
CA PRO A 252 -16.01 24.01 -14.13
C PRO A 252 -16.35 24.46 -12.71
N LYS A 253 -17.22 25.47 -12.54
CA LYS A 253 -17.71 25.94 -11.24
C LYS A 253 -18.31 24.84 -10.38
N SER A 254 -19.08 23.94 -11.00
CA SER A 254 -19.74 22.82 -10.31
C SER A 254 -18.78 21.82 -9.65
N CYS A 255 -17.47 21.92 -9.93
CA CYS A 255 -16.47 21.16 -9.18
C CYS A 255 -16.27 21.65 -7.75
N GLY A 256 -16.61 22.91 -7.45
CA GLY A 256 -16.22 23.56 -6.20
C GLY A 256 -14.70 23.53 -6.02
N GLU A 257 -14.25 23.29 -4.80
CA GLU A 257 -12.83 23.11 -4.50
C GLU A 257 -12.28 21.79 -5.05
N GLY A 258 -11.20 21.90 -5.83
CA GLY A 258 -10.50 20.77 -6.44
C GLY A 258 -9.11 20.59 -5.86
N SER A 259 -8.57 19.38 -5.96
CA SER A 259 -7.16 19.13 -5.64
C SER A 259 -6.47 18.24 -6.68
N TRP A 260 -5.21 18.54 -6.95
CA TRP A 260 -4.35 17.77 -7.84
C TRP A 260 -2.96 17.57 -7.21
N ASN A 261 -2.67 16.32 -6.86
CA ASN A 261 -1.37 15.90 -6.36
C ASN A 261 -0.39 15.66 -7.52
N VAL A 262 0.78 16.30 -7.48
CA VAL A 262 1.80 16.23 -8.54
C VAL A 262 3.20 16.04 -7.92
N SER A 263 3.97 15.10 -8.46
CA SER A 263 5.38 14.86 -8.12
C SER A 263 6.29 15.58 -9.13
N LEU A 264 6.69 16.81 -8.84
CA LEU A 264 7.44 17.67 -9.76
C LEU A 264 8.96 17.56 -9.66
N LEU A 265 9.47 17.27 -8.46
CA LEU A 265 10.90 17.37 -8.13
C LEU A 265 11.46 16.00 -7.77
N ASP A 266 12.78 15.84 -7.86
CA ASP A 266 13.46 14.74 -7.17
C ASP A 266 13.45 14.95 -5.65
N HIS A 267 13.77 13.89 -4.90
CA HIS A 267 13.71 13.92 -3.44
C HIS A 267 14.61 14.99 -2.83
N ALA A 268 15.82 15.20 -3.36
CA ALA A 268 16.78 16.13 -2.77
C ALA A 268 16.32 17.58 -2.95
N ARG A 269 15.91 17.95 -4.18
CA ARG A 269 15.36 19.27 -4.47
C ARG A 269 14.07 19.52 -3.70
N PHE A 270 13.18 18.54 -3.62
CA PHE A 270 11.93 18.67 -2.86
C PHE A 270 12.20 18.95 -1.37
N VAL A 271 12.99 18.11 -0.69
CA VAL A 271 13.29 18.27 0.74
C VAL A 271 14.01 19.58 1.01
N GLY A 272 15.02 19.92 0.19
CA GLY A 272 15.75 21.18 0.35
C GLY A 272 14.88 22.42 0.18
N GLY A 273 13.98 22.41 -0.80
CA GLY A 273 13.07 23.51 -1.06
C GLY A 273 12.03 23.71 0.04
N VAL A 274 11.47 22.61 0.56
CA VAL A 274 10.56 22.65 1.71
C VAL A 274 11.30 23.13 2.96
N PHE A 275 12.51 22.60 3.21
CA PHE A 275 13.35 23.03 4.32
C PHE A 275 13.67 24.53 4.24
N ALA A 276 14.13 25.03 3.09
CA ALA A 276 14.44 26.45 2.88
C ALA A 276 13.24 27.34 3.19
N HIS A 277 12.08 26.99 2.65
CA HIS A 277 10.84 27.73 2.86
C HIS A 277 10.48 27.76 4.35
N LEU A 278 10.35 26.59 4.99
CA LEU A 278 9.98 26.51 6.40
C LEU A 278 10.98 27.22 7.31
N TRP A 279 12.28 27.01 7.08
CA TRP A 279 13.35 27.62 7.90
C TRP A 279 13.32 29.14 7.81
N THR A 280 13.16 29.69 6.60
CA THR A 280 13.09 31.13 6.37
C THR A 280 11.83 31.73 6.99
N ASP A 281 10.67 31.08 6.83
CA ASP A 281 9.40 31.53 7.40
C ASP A 281 9.45 31.60 8.94
N MET A 282 10.27 30.77 9.59
CA MET A 282 10.53 30.83 11.03
C MET A 282 11.63 31.83 11.44
N GLY A 283 12.08 32.69 10.52
CA GLY A 283 13.14 33.69 10.73
C GLY A 283 14.54 33.09 10.77
N GLY A 284 14.74 31.91 10.19
CA GLY A 284 16.05 31.29 10.04
C GLY A 284 16.79 31.75 8.80
N ILE A 285 18.12 31.79 8.91
CA ILE A 285 19.00 32.13 7.78
C ILE A 285 19.78 30.89 7.40
N TRP A 286 19.67 30.51 6.12
CA TRP A 286 20.44 29.44 5.51
C TRP A 286 20.70 29.79 4.04
N LYS A 287 21.96 29.66 3.60
CA LYS A 287 22.40 29.92 2.22
C LYS A 287 23.25 28.78 1.64
N GLY A 288 23.35 27.66 2.36
CA GLY A 288 24.11 26.49 1.91
C GLY A 288 23.39 25.72 0.82
N ALA A 289 24.00 24.62 0.40
CA ALA A 289 23.45 23.68 -0.57
C ALA A 289 22.88 22.43 0.12
N VAL A 290 22.08 21.67 -0.64
CA VAL A 290 21.65 20.34 -0.24
C VAL A 290 22.74 19.33 -0.66
N LYS A 291 23.19 18.50 0.28
CA LYS A 291 24.17 17.42 0.04
C LYS A 291 23.57 16.06 0.38
N LEU A 292 23.85 15.05 -0.45
CA LEU A 292 23.54 13.66 -0.13
C LEU A 292 24.81 13.01 0.43
N ALA A 293 24.84 12.72 1.73
CA ALA A 293 25.97 12.09 2.39
C ALA A 293 25.53 11.36 3.66
N PRO A 294 26.24 10.29 4.08
CA PRO A 294 26.00 9.69 5.37
C PRO A 294 26.32 10.67 6.51
N THR A 295 25.64 10.49 7.65
CA THR A 295 25.87 11.29 8.85
C THR A 295 27.33 11.21 9.30
N PRO A 296 28.04 12.34 9.48
CA PRO A 296 29.39 12.34 10.03
C PRO A 296 29.44 11.73 11.44
N ARG A 297 30.50 10.98 11.78
CA ARG A 297 30.62 10.29 13.07
C ARG A 297 30.54 11.21 14.29
N ALA A 298 31.02 12.45 14.16
CA ALA A 298 31.01 13.44 15.24
C ALA A 298 29.69 14.21 15.35
N ALA A 299 28.71 13.97 14.46
CA ALA A 299 27.45 14.69 14.48
C ALA A 299 26.60 14.32 15.70
N ARG A 300 25.98 15.31 16.33
CA ARG A 300 25.19 15.14 17.56
C ARG A 300 23.71 15.38 17.30
N VAL A 301 22.86 14.45 17.70
CA VAL A 301 21.39 14.61 17.63
C VAL A 301 20.97 15.83 18.47
N ILE A 302 20.19 16.72 17.86
CA ILE A 302 19.63 17.91 18.50
C ILE A 302 18.11 17.90 18.54
N ALA A 303 17.46 17.14 17.66
CA ALA A 303 16.03 16.93 17.64
C ALA A 303 15.69 15.59 16.97
N SER A 304 14.53 15.05 17.32
CA SER A 304 13.96 13.86 16.70
C SER A 304 12.44 14.00 16.60
N THR A 305 11.85 13.34 15.61
CA THR A 305 10.40 13.09 15.55
C THR A 305 10.17 11.62 15.28
N GLU A 306 9.13 11.07 15.91
CA GLU A 306 8.65 9.71 15.67
C GLU A 306 7.34 9.76 14.88
N SER A 307 7.13 8.76 14.03
CA SER A 307 5.84 8.58 13.33
C SER A 307 4.78 8.08 14.30
N ALA A 308 3.52 8.09 13.84
CA ALA A 308 2.51 7.24 14.43
C ALA A 308 2.90 5.76 14.29
N SER A 309 2.24 4.90 15.06
CA SER A 309 2.52 3.47 15.14
C SER A 309 2.32 2.75 13.80
N LEU A 310 2.98 1.59 13.62
CA LEU A 310 2.80 0.74 12.45
C LEU A 310 1.33 0.39 12.23
N SER A 311 0.57 0.12 13.29
CA SER A 311 -0.89 -0.11 13.25
C SER A 311 -1.65 1.00 12.52
N GLU A 312 -1.29 2.26 12.77
CA GLU A 312 -1.89 3.41 12.08
C GLU A 312 -1.38 3.53 10.64
N MET A 313 -0.10 3.27 10.40
CA MET A 313 0.47 3.33 9.05
C MET A 313 -0.13 2.29 8.12
N ILE A 314 -0.35 1.06 8.57
CA ILE A 314 -0.96 0.02 7.74
C ILE A 314 -2.43 0.33 7.42
N ARG A 315 -3.13 1.04 8.30
CA ARG A 315 -4.50 1.50 8.04
C ARG A 315 -4.51 2.45 6.85
N ASP A 316 -3.60 3.41 6.80
CA ASP A 316 -3.47 4.33 5.67
C ASP A 316 -3.03 3.61 4.39
N ILE A 317 -2.09 2.66 4.50
CA ILE A 317 -1.65 1.81 3.40
C ILE A 317 -2.84 1.05 2.80
N ASN A 318 -3.65 0.38 3.63
CA ASN A 318 -4.68 -0.54 3.16
C ASN A 318 -5.99 0.16 2.77
N LYS A 319 -6.45 1.15 3.55
CA LYS A 319 -7.70 1.89 3.25
C LYS A 319 -7.56 2.79 2.02
N PHE A 320 -6.45 3.49 1.88
CA PHE A 320 -6.20 4.37 0.73
C PHE A 320 -5.37 3.70 -0.38
N SER A 321 -4.95 2.45 -0.17
CA SER A 321 -4.15 1.69 -1.13
C SER A 321 -2.85 2.40 -1.52
N ASN A 322 -2.18 3.05 -0.57
CA ASN A 322 -1.03 3.91 -0.84
C ASN A 322 0.21 3.08 -1.24
N ASN A 323 0.63 3.20 -2.51
CA ASN A 323 1.78 2.47 -3.05
C ASN A 323 3.09 2.85 -2.38
N VAL A 324 3.32 4.14 -2.18
CA VAL A 324 4.57 4.68 -1.67
C VAL A 324 4.80 4.21 -0.24
N MET A 325 3.77 4.30 0.61
CA MET A 325 3.83 3.80 1.99
C MET A 325 4.07 2.29 2.06
N ALA A 326 3.44 1.50 1.17
CA ALA A 326 3.68 0.06 1.12
C ALA A 326 5.14 -0.27 0.76
N ARG A 327 5.72 0.45 -0.22
CA ARG A 327 7.13 0.28 -0.61
C ARG A 327 8.10 0.70 0.51
N GLN A 328 7.76 1.77 1.24
CA GLN A 328 8.51 2.22 2.43
C GLN A 328 8.51 1.14 3.52
N LEU A 329 7.34 0.60 3.88
CA LEU A 329 7.24 -0.48 4.86
C LEU A 329 7.99 -1.73 4.39
N PHE A 330 7.85 -2.11 3.12
CA PHE A 330 8.55 -3.26 2.55
C PHE A 330 10.08 -3.15 2.71
N LEU A 331 10.65 -1.98 2.44
CA LEU A 331 12.09 -1.74 2.64
C LEU A 331 12.46 -1.66 4.13
N THR A 332 11.61 -1.03 4.95
CA THR A 332 11.82 -0.94 6.40
C THR A 332 11.99 -2.33 7.02
N ILE A 333 11.23 -3.33 6.57
CA ILE A 333 11.35 -4.72 7.05
C ILE A 333 12.80 -5.22 6.95
N SER A 334 13.46 -5.09 5.78
CA SER A 334 14.85 -5.56 5.66
C SER A 334 15.85 -4.67 6.36
N GLY A 335 15.64 -3.35 6.35
CA GLY A 335 16.48 -2.39 7.07
C GLY A 335 16.55 -2.69 8.56
N GLU A 336 15.41 -3.04 9.17
CA GLU A 336 15.30 -3.32 10.59
C GLU A 336 15.76 -4.73 10.97
N ILE A 337 15.48 -5.74 10.15
CA ILE A 337 15.85 -7.13 10.46
C ILE A 337 17.35 -7.36 10.25
N ASP A 338 17.91 -6.88 9.13
CA ASP A 338 19.33 -7.11 8.82
C ASP A 338 20.26 -6.08 9.46
N LYS A 339 19.73 -4.93 9.92
CA LYS A 339 20.50 -3.76 10.39
C LYS A 339 21.53 -3.28 9.36
N ARG A 340 21.14 -3.32 8.09
CA ARG A 340 21.94 -2.93 6.92
C ARG A 340 21.09 -2.09 5.97
N PRO A 341 21.68 -1.29 5.07
CA PRO A 341 20.92 -0.50 4.10
C PRO A 341 19.92 -1.37 3.32
N ALA A 342 18.63 -1.07 3.43
CA ALA A 342 17.55 -1.89 2.88
C ALA A 342 17.62 -1.99 1.35
N THR A 343 17.28 -3.16 0.79
CA THR A 343 17.14 -3.34 -0.66
C THR A 343 15.89 -4.12 -0.99
N ILE A 344 15.38 -3.94 -2.21
CA ILE A 344 14.21 -4.68 -2.71
C ILE A 344 14.42 -6.19 -2.62
N ALA A 345 15.59 -6.68 -3.03
CA ALA A 345 15.92 -8.10 -3.01
C ALA A 345 15.86 -8.68 -1.59
N ARG A 346 16.52 -8.04 -0.62
CA ARG A 346 16.52 -8.51 0.78
C ARG A 346 15.13 -8.47 1.40
N SER A 347 14.36 -7.41 1.14
CA SER A 347 12.97 -7.33 1.59
C SER A 347 12.12 -8.47 1.02
N SER A 348 12.30 -8.81 -0.26
CA SER A 348 11.59 -9.93 -0.90
C SER A 348 11.97 -11.27 -0.25
N GLU A 349 13.26 -11.52 -0.04
CA GLU A 349 13.79 -12.73 0.61
C GLU A 349 13.27 -12.90 2.04
N ILE A 350 13.27 -11.82 2.84
CA ILE A 350 12.79 -11.85 4.23
C ILE A 350 11.29 -12.14 4.28
N VAL A 351 10.48 -11.49 3.43
CA VAL A 351 9.04 -11.72 3.39
C VAL A 351 8.70 -13.13 2.92
N LYS A 352 9.38 -13.64 1.88
CA LYS A 352 9.22 -15.04 1.43
C LYS A 352 9.61 -16.03 2.51
N SER A 353 10.72 -15.79 3.21
CA SER A 353 11.17 -16.63 4.32
C SER A 353 10.20 -16.59 5.50
N TRP A 354 9.59 -15.44 5.78
CA TRP A 354 8.56 -15.31 6.81
C TRP A 354 7.28 -16.10 6.46
N ILE A 355 6.82 -16.07 5.21
CA ILE A 355 5.70 -16.92 4.74
C ILE A 355 6.06 -18.41 4.89
N ALA A 356 7.26 -18.81 4.44
CA ALA A 356 7.70 -20.21 4.52
C ALA A 356 7.78 -20.73 5.96
N ARG A 357 8.24 -19.90 6.91
CA ARG A 357 8.28 -20.26 8.35
C ARG A 357 6.89 -20.48 8.96
N LYS A 358 5.82 -19.99 8.32
CA LYS A 358 4.43 -20.29 8.71
C LYS A 358 3.92 -21.63 8.14
N GLY A 359 4.77 -22.39 7.44
CA GLY A 359 4.38 -23.63 6.78
C GLY A 359 3.59 -23.42 5.49
N ILE A 360 3.59 -22.20 4.94
CA ILE A 360 2.91 -21.87 3.69
C ILE A 360 3.93 -22.01 2.56
N SER A 361 3.76 -23.03 1.71
CA SER A 361 4.54 -23.18 0.48
C SER A 361 4.01 -22.22 -0.58
N ALA A 362 4.88 -21.38 -1.13
CA ALA A 362 4.51 -20.36 -2.11
C ALA A 362 5.58 -20.21 -3.21
N PRO A 363 5.89 -21.28 -3.98
CA PRO A 363 6.91 -21.24 -5.04
C PRO A 363 6.56 -20.24 -6.17
N GLU A 364 5.28 -19.94 -6.34
CA GLU A 364 4.76 -19.00 -7.34
C GLU A 364 4.85 -17.52 -6.90
N LEU A 365 5.16 -17.26 -5.63
CA LEU A 365 5.17 -15.91 -5.09
C LEU A 365 6.31 -15.06 -5.67
N VAL A 366 5.94 -13.97 -6.34
CA VAL A 366 6.86 -12.96 -6.86
C VAL A 366 6.51 -11.62 -6.22
N ILE A 367 7.46 -11.04 -5.49
CA ILE A 367 7.36 -9.72 -4.86
C ILE A 367 8.45 -8.82 -5.47
N GLU A 368 8.04 -7.84 -6.28
CA GLU A 368 8.94 -6.87 -6.93
C GLU A 368 9.11 -5.63 -6.06
N ASN A 369 8.04 -5.15 -5.42
CA ASN A 369 8.08 -3.91 -4.65
C ASN A 369 7.15 -3.89 -3.43
N GLY A 370 6.34 -4.93 -3.23
CA GLY A 370 5.48 -5.10 -2.06
C GLY A 370 4.21 -4.24 -2.09
N SER A 371 3.98 -3.48 -3.16
CA SER A 371 2.80 -2.62 -3.29
C SER A 371 1.76 -3.16 -4.26
N GLY A 372 2.10 -4.04 -5.21
CA GLY A 372 1.17 -4.42 -6.28
C GLY A 372 1.21 -3.53 -7.51
N LEU A 373 1.94 -2.41 -7.49
CA LEU A 373 2.17 -1.60 -8.68
C LEU A 373 3.29 -2.24 -9.51
N SER A 374 2.97 -3.38 -10.13
CA SER A 374 3.92 -4.24 -10.85
C SER A 374 3.21 -5.02 -11.93
N ARG A 375 3.92 -5.27 -13.04
CA ARG A 375 3.49 -6.20 -14.11
C ARG A 375 3.91 -7.64 -13.84
N ILE A 376 4.87 -7.86 -12.95
CA ILE A 376 5.51 -9.17 -12.72
C ILE A 376 5.21 -9.79 -11.35
N GLU A 377 4.67 -9.03 -10.38
CA GLU A 377 4.25 -9.60 -9.10
C GLU A 377 3.19 -10.68 -9.29
N ARG A 378 3.32 -11.79 -8.54
CA ARG A 378 2.46 -12.96 -8.63
C ARG A 378 2.19 -13.55 -7.25
N ILE A 379 0.97 -14.05 -7.05
CA ILE A 379 0.56 -14.83 -5.89
C ILE A 379 -0.65 -15.68 -6.28
N SER A 380 -0.78 -16.88 -5.73
CA SER A 380 -1.99 -17.70 -5.90
C SER A 380 -3.07 -17.32 -4.87
N VAL A 381 -4.35 -17.60 -5.19
CA VAL A 381 -5.42 -17.40 -4.20
C VAL A 381 -5.33 -18.40 -3.05
N SER A 382 -4.69 -19.56 -3.27
CA SER A 382 -4.36 -20.54 -2.24
C SER A 382 -3.38 -19.97 -1.21
N THR A 383 -2.21 -19.47 -1.65
CA THR A 383 -1.21 -18.83 -0.79
C THR A 383 -1.81 -17.65 -0.03
N LEU A 384 -2.55 -16.78 -0.73
CA LEU A 384 -3.15 -15.61 -0.09
C LEU A 384 -4.22 -15.99 0.94
N THR A 385 -5.05 -16.99 0.66
CA THR A 385 -6.06 -17.48 1.60
C THR A 385 -5.43 -18.13 2.84
N GLN A 386 -4.36 -18.92 2.66
CA GLN A 386 -3.61 -19.49 3.78
C GLN A 386 -2.98 -18.39 4.65
N MET A 387 -2.43 -17.34 4.04
CA MET A 387 -1.88 -16.19 4.75
C MET A 387 -2.97 -15.46 5.55
N LEU A 388 -4.15 -15.22 4.97
CA LEU A 388 -5.27 -14.59 5.66
C LEU A 388 -5.79 -15.46 6.82
N ASP A 389 -5.88 -16.78 6.64
CA ASP A 389 -6.26 -17.69 7.73
C ASP A 389 -5.25 -17.63 8.89
N ALA A 390 -3.94 -17.57 8.57
CA ALA A 390 -2.90 -17.36 9.57
C ALA A 390 -2.99 -15.99 10.24
N ALA A 391 -3.27 -14.92 9.47
CA ALA A 391 -3.41 -13.57 10.00
C ALA A 391 -4.58 -13.44 10.98
N PHE A 392 -5.69 -14.13 10.72
CA PHE A 392 -6.84 -14.12 11.62
C PHE A 392 -6.56 -14.83 12.96
N LYS A 393 -5.60 -15.76 13.00
CA LYS A 393 -5.19 -16.47 14.22
C LYS A 393 -4.02 -15.81 14.95
N SER A 394 -3.45 -14.74 14.38
CA SER A 394 -2.28 -14.05 14.94
C SER A 394 -2.68 -13.07 16.04
N THR A 395 -1.73 -12.74 16.94
CA THR A 395 -1.91 -11.74 17.98
C THR A 395 -2.11 -10.33 17.42
N VAL A 396 -1.64 -10.06 16.20
CA VAL A 396 -1.82 -8.77 15.50
C VAL A 396 -3.09 -8.74 14.62
N MET A 397 -3.98 -9.72 14.78
CA MET A 397 -5.23 -9.82 14.02
C MET A 397 -6.07 -8.53 14.08
N PRO A 398 -6.32 -7.91 15.26
CA PRO A 398 -7.20 -6.74 15.33
C PRO A 398 -6.70 -5.56 14.48
N GLU A 399 -5.41 -5.26 14.55
CA GLU A 399 -4.75 -4.19 13.78
C GLU A 399 -4.79 -4.53 12.28
N PHE A 400 -4.46 -5.77 11.91
CA PHE A 400 -4.46 -6.18 10.51
C PHE A 400 -5.87 -6.12 9.89
N LEU A 401 -6.86 -6.68 10.56
CA LEU A 401 -8.25 -6.71 10.11
C LEU A 401 -8.82 -5.29 9.96
N SER A 402 -8.66 -4.45 10.98
CA SER A 402 -9.20 -3.08 11.00
C SER A 402 -8.50 -2.14 10.01
N SER A 403 -7.29 -2.49 9.54
CA SER A 403 -6.58 -1.76 8.50
C SER A 403 -7.24 -1.85 7.13
N MET A 404 -8.01 -2.90 6.84
CA MET A 404 -8.67 -3.10 5.54
C MET A 404 -9.88 -2.16 5.37
N SER A 405 -10.34 -1.94 4.14
CA SER A 405 -11.54 -1.12 3.90
C SER A 405 -12.80 -1.85 4.34
N LEU A 406 -13.71 -1.15 5.02
CA LEU A 406 -15.02 -1.65 5.38
C LEU A 406 -15.99 -1.35 4.25
N ILE A 407 -16.58 -2.39 3.64
CA ILE A 407 -17.40 -2.24 2.44
C ILE A 407 -18.58 -1.28 2.67
N GLY A 408 -18.83 -0.38 1.70
CA GLY A 408 -19.88 0.63 1.78
C GLY A 408 -19.57 1.83 2.68
N LEU A 409 -18.56 1.75 3.54
CA LEU A 409 -18.33 2.75 4.59
C LEU A 409 -17.03 3.53 4.38
N ASP A 410 -15.90 2.87 4.10
CA ASP A 410 -14.62 3.57 4.01
C ASP A 410 -13.64 3.04 2.95
N GLY A 411 -12.52 3.76 2.85
CA GLY A 411 -11.42 3.44 1.94
C GLY A 411 -11.85 3.30 0.48
N THR A 412 -11.21 2.36 -0.21
CA THR A 412 -11.47 2.07 -1.63
C THR A 412 -12.84 1.45 -1.90
N PHE A 413 -13.57 1.02 -0.87
CA PHE A 413 -14.91 0.45 -0.97
C PHE A 413 -16.03 1.39 -0.51
N ARG A 414 -15.73 2.63 -0.11
CA ARG A 414 -16.69 3.59 0.47
C ARG A 414 -17.93 3.92 -0.37
N ARG A 415 -17.87 3.71 -1.69
CA ARG A 415 -18.98 3.98 -2.64
C ARG A 415 -19.61 2.68 -3.17
N ARG A 416 -19.09 1.52 -2.77
CA ARG A 416 -19.51 0.21 -3.26
C ARG A 416 -20.60 -0.34 -2.33
N ALA A 417 -21.69 -0.84 -2.88
CA ALA A 417 -22.73 -1.56 -2.12
C ALA A 417 -23.37 -0.77 -0.95
N ARG A 418 -23.53 0.56 -1.06
CA ARG A 418 -24.09 1.42 0.02
C ARG A 418 -25.52 1.09 0.45
N SER A 419 -26.27 0.40 -0.40
CA SER A 419 -27.69 0.04 -0.20
C SER A 419 -27.91 -1.48 -0.29
N ASP A 420 -26.85 -2.27 -0.09
CA ASP A 420 -26.88 -3.73 -0.19
C ASP A 420 -26.69 -4.37 1.20
N VAL A 421 -27.12 -5.62 1.35
CA VAL A 421 -27.07 -6.40 2.59
C VAL A 421 -25.65 -6.65 3.12
N VAL A 422 -24.64 -6.45 2.27
CA VAL A 422 -23.21 -6.68 2.61
C VAL A 422 -22.55 -5.42 3.21
N ALA A 423 -23.21 -4.26 3.18
CA ALA A 423 -22.63 -3.01 3.69
C ALA A 423 -22.21 -3.15 5.17
N GLY A 424 -20.96 -2.81 5.49
CA GLY A 424 -20.44 -2.90 6.85
C GLY A 424 -20.10 -4.32 7.34
N THR A 425 -20.30 -5.37 6.54
CA THR A 425 -20.08 -6.76 6.98
C THR A 425 -18.75 -7.36 6.50
N ALA A 426 -18.04 -6.68 5.58
CA ALA A 426 -16.78 -7.16 5.00
C ALA A 426 -15.60 -6.19 5.13
N HIS A 427 -14.46 -6.72 5.55
CA HIS A 427 -13.16 -6.04 5.59
C HIS A 427 -12.31 -6.51 4.41
N LEU A 428 -12.05 -5.63 3.45
CA LEU A 428 -11.50 -6.00 2.15
C LEU A 428 -10.36 -5.08 1.72
N LYS A 429 -9.41 -5.66 0.97
CA LYS A 429 -8.44 -4.92 0.16
C LYS A 429 -8.79 -5.08 -1.31
N SER A 430 -8.82 -3.98 -2.03
CA SER A 430 -8.98 -3.95 -3.49
C SER A 430 -7.64 -3.97 -4.22
N GLY A 431 -7.65 -4.47 -5.45
CA GLY A 431 -6.55 -4.36 -6.41
C GLY A 431 -7.10 -4.03 -7.79
N THR A 432 -6.51 -3.05 -8.47
CA THR A 432 -6.91 -2.69 -9.84
C THR A 432 -5.70 -2.17 -10.61
N LEU A 433 -5.48 -2.77 -11.79
CA LEU A 433 -4.66 -2.26 -12.89
C LEU A 433 -5.52 -2.33 -14.17
N ASN A 434 -5.00 -1.93 -15.32
CA ASN A 434 -5.75 -1.98 -16.58
C ASN A 434 -6.28 -3.39 -16.91
N ASP A 435 -5.46 -4.41 -16.66
CA ASP A 435 -5.68 -5.83 -16.98
C ASP A 435 -5.88 -6.71 -15.73
N VAL A 436 -6.03 -6.09 -14.56
CA VAL A 436 -6.15 -6.80 -13.28
C VAL A 436 -7.27 -6.22 -12.44
N ARG A 437 -8.11 -7.10 -11.89
CA ARG A 437 -9.10 -6.74 -10.87
C ARG A 437 -9.07 -7.80 -9.77
N ALA A 438 -8.83 -7.36 -8.55
CA ALA A 438 -8.65 -8.26 -7.41
C ALA A 438 -9.36 -7.74 -6.17
N LEU A 439 -9.78 -8.66 -5.30
CA LEU A 439 -10.14 -8.38 -3.92
C LEU A 439 -9.71 -9.54 -3.02
N ALA A 440 -9.44 -9.21 -1.77
CA ALA A 440 -9.16 -10.19 -0.74
C ALA A 440 -9.53 -9.66 0.64
N GLY A 441 -10.01 -10.52 1.53
CA GLY A 441 -10.26 -10.17 2.92
C GLY A 441 -11.28 -11.09 3.57
N TYR A 442 -12.08 -10.54 4.48
CA TYR A 442 -13.01 -11.28 5.31
C TYR A 442 -14.44 -10.77 5.18
N VAL A 443 -15.40 -11.68 5.14
CA VAL A 443 -16.83 -11.41 5.22
C VAL A 443 -17.37 -12.04 6.51
N LEU A 444 -18.03 -11.23 7.34
CA LEU A 444 -18.90 -11.74 8.40
C LEU A 444 -20.24 -12.09 7.76
N ALA A 445 -20.52 -13.38 7.61
CA ALA A 445 -21.72 -13.87 6.96
C ALA A 445 -22.93 -13.87 7.91
N ASN A 446 -24.12 -14.05 7.34
CA ASN A 446 -25.38 -14.02 8.06
C ASN A 446 -25.57 -15.19 9.04
N ASP A 447 -24.82 -16.27 8.87
CA ASP A 447 -24.74 -17.39 9.82
C ASP A 447 -23.85 -17.09 11.04
N GLY A 448 -23.30 -15.88 11.15
CA GLY A 448 -22.40 -15.45 12.22
C GLY A 448 -20.95 -15.92 12.06
N LYS A 449 -20.64 -16.68 11.00
CA LYS A 449 -19.29 -17.17 10.72
C LYS A 449 -18.52 -16.16 9.89
N ARG A 450 -17.19 -16.31 9.91
CA ARG A 450 -16.30 -15.49 9.11
C ARG A 450 -15.68 -16.29 7.99
N TYR A 451 -15.81 -15.76 6.79
CA TYR A 451 -15.28 -16.35 5.57
C TYR A 451 -14.15 -15.50 5.03
N ILE A 452 -13.07 -16.15 4.62
CA ILE A 452 -12.03 -15.56 3.78
C ILE A 452 -12.54 -15.61 2.34
N VAL A 453 -12.51 -14.47 1.66
CA VAL A 453 -12.90 -14.34 0.25
C VAL A 453 -11.72 -13.76 -0.52
N VAL A 454 -11.26 -14.48 -1.53
CA VAL A 454 -10.22 -14.03 -2.45
C VAL A 454 -10.69 -14.24 -3.89
N MET A 455 -10.63 -13.19 -4.71
CA MET A 455 -10.86 -13.26 -6.16
C MET A 455 -9.78 -12.44 -6.87
N ILE A 456 -9.10 -13.05 -7.84
CA ILE A 456 -8.14 -12.37 -8.72
C ILE A 456 -8.53 -12.66 -10.18
N VAL A 457 -8.67 -11.60 -10.96
CA VAL A 457 -8.96 -11.65 -12.40
C VAL A 457 -7.80 -11.02 -13.15
N ASN A 458 -7.23 -11.73 -14.13
CA ASN A 458 -6.17 -11.23 -15.01
C ASN A 458 -6.63 -11.36 -16.46
N HIS A 459 -7.13 -10.25 -17.02
CA HIS A 459 -7.70 -10.20 -18.38
C HIS A 459 -7.81 -8.74 -18.84
N GLN A 460 -7.77 -8.49 -20.16
CA GLN A 460 -7.95 -7.14 -20.72
C GLN A 460 -9.27 -6.46 -20.29
N ASN A 461 -10.32 -7.25 -20.02
CA ASN A 461 -11.61 -6.76 -19.54
C ASN A 461 -11.76 -6.81 -18.00
N ALA A 462 -10.67 -7.03 -17.25
CA ALA A 462 -10.76 -7.25 -15.80
C ALA A 462 -11.47 -6.09 -15.06
N VAL A 463 -11.28 -4.84 -15.50
CA VAL A 463 -11.95 -3.66 -14.91
C VAL A 463 -13.48 -3.73 -14.95
N MET A 464 -14.06 -4.51 -15.88
CA MET A 464 -15.50 -4.71 -16.03
C MET A 464 -16.08 -5.73 -15.03
N THR A 465 -15.24 -6.42 -14.25
CA THR A 465 -15.67 -7.52 -13.37
C THR A 465 -16.10 -7.10 -11.96
N GLN A 466 -16.36 -5.80 -11.74
CA GLN A 466 -16.83 -5.33 -10.42
C GLN A 466 -18.11 -6.04 -9.97
N PHE A 467 -19.07 -6.24 -10.87
CA PHE A 467 -20.31 -6.95 -10.55
C PHE A 467 -20.09 -8.41 -10.14
N ALA A 468 -19.11 -9.11 -10.75
CA ALA A 468 -18.79 -10.49 -10.37
C ALA A 468 -18.21 -10.57 -8.95
N GLN A 469 -17.34 -9.61 -8.61
CA GLN A 469 -16.83 -9.46 -7.25
C GLN A 469 -17.94 -9.14 -6.23
N ASP A 470 -18.88 -8.26 -6.58
CA ASP A 470 -20.02 -7.92 -5.71
C ASP A 470 -20.94 -9.13 -5.50
N ALA A 471 -21.26 -9.86 -6.58
CA ALA A 471 -22.04 -11.08 -6.52
C ALA A 471 -21.37 -12.15 -5.65
N LEU A 472 -20.05 -12.30 -5.71
CA LEU A 472 -19.32 -13.24 -4.85
C LEU A 472 -19.41 -12.85 -3.37
N LEU A 473 -19.28 -11.56 -3.06
CA LEU A 473 -19.40 -11.06 -1.68
C LEU A 473 -20.82 -11.25 -1.14
N ALA A 474 -21.84 -10.95 -1.95
CA ALA A 474 -23.24 -11.19 -1.58
C ALA A 474 -23.52 -12.67 -1.34
N TRP A 475 -23.00 -13.55 -2.20
CA TRP A 475 -23.12 -15.01 -2.03
C TRP A 475 -22.40 -15.50 -0.77
N ALA A 476 -21.19 -15.00 -0.49
CA ALA A 476 -20.44 -15.35 0.71
C ALA A 476 -21.16 -14.86 1.98
N TYR A 477 -21.76 -13.66 1.95
CA TYR A 477 -22.54 -13.11 3.04
C TYR A 477 -23.83 -13.89 3.30
N ALA A 478 -24.57 -14.23 2.24
CA ALA A 478 -25.90 -14.82 2.34
C ALA A 478 -25.92 -16.22 2.95
N ARG A 479 -24.76 -16.88 3.11
CA ARG A 479 -24.60 -18.23 3.66
C ARG A 479 -25.60 -18.47 4.81
N THR A 480 -26.67 -19.18 4.48
CA THR A 480 -27.73 -19.53 5.43
C THR A 480 -27.18 -20.61 6.36
N PRO A 481 -27.47 -20.57 7.67
CA PRO A 481 -27.27 -21.75 8.50
C PRO A 481 -28.02 -22.92 7.83
N ILE A 482 -27.33 -24.03 7.62
CA ILE A 482 -27.98 -25.29 7.21
C ILE A 482 -28.82 -25.74 8.42
N LEU A 483 -30.01 -25.18 8.57
CA LEU A 483 -31.04 -25.75 9.42
C LEU A 483 -31.76 -26.79 8.56
N ALA A 484 -31.40 -28.06 8.76
CA ALA A 484 -32.21 -29.16 8.31
C ALA A 484 -33.55 -29.12 9.06
N GLY A 485 -34.66 -28.94 8.33
CA GLY A 485 -36.01 -29.18 8.82
C GLY A 485 -37.03 -28.09 8.42
N PRO A 486 -38.25 -28.47 8.01
CA PRO A 486 -39.29 -27.51 7.66
C PRO A 486 -39.80 -26.83 8.95
N VAL A 487 -39.68 -25.50 8.99
CA VAL A 487 -40.28 -24.69 10.07
C VAL A 487 -41.74 -24.44 9.69
N ALA A 488 -42.66 -24.97 10.49
CA ALA A 488 -44.10 -24.71 10.39
C ALA A 488 -44.40 -23.21 10.63
N PRO A 489 -45.45 -22.65 9.98
CA PRO A 489 -45.75 -21.23 10.09
C PRO A 489 -46.25 -20.85 11.50
N PRO A 490 -45.93 -19.63 11.98
CA PRO A 490 -46.31 -19.19 13.32
C PRO A 490 -47.81 -18.93 13.42
N THR A 491 -48.43 -19.51 14.44
CA THR A 491 -49.82 -19.25 14.83
C THR A 491 -49.87 -17.92 15.57
N ILE A 492 -50.50 -16.91 14.97
CA ILE A 492 -50.78 -15.64 15.64
C ILE A 492 -51.94 -15.87 16.61
N THR A 493 -51.64 -15.86 17.91
CA THR A 493 -52.65 -15.73 18.95
C THR A 493 -52.71 -14.26 19.36
N VAL A 494 -53.80 -13.60 18.98
CA VAL A 494 -54.21 -12.32 19.55
C VAL A 494 -55.00 -12.63 20.81
N ASN A 495 -54.67 -11.98 21.92
CA ASN A 495 -55.52 -11.93 23.11
C ASN A 495 -55.17 -10.70 23.95
N PRO A 496 -56.12 -10.19 24.75
CA PRO A 496 -56.99 -9.06 24.38
C PRO A 496 -56.50 -7.69 24.85
#